data_AF-A0A926MFN5-F1
#
_entry.id   AF-A0A926MFN5-F1
#
_cell.length_a   1.000
_cell.length_b   1.000
_cell.length_c   1.000
_cell.angle_alpha   90.00
_cell.angle_beta   90.00
_cell.angle_gamma   90.00
#
_symmetry.space_group_name_H-M   'P 1'
#
loop_
_entity.id
_entity.type
_entity.pdbx_description
1 polymer ?
#
loop_
_entity_poly.entity_id
_entity_poly.type
_entity_poly.pdbx_seq_one_letter_code
_entity_poly.pdbx_strand_id
1 'polypeptide(L)'
;MKKLNIILSIFLFFIAACSKEEKEISIIKETSQDLEMVSAYKEAYQALNEGDPYFAAKKFLEAELLFPQSIWAPRSALMASYSYYMQNYYSEALYNLNRFLKTYPTDKNIPYVNYLIAMCYYETIEDEKRDSGPLLKAKDQFNFIVQNYPDTEFALDAKFKLGLIEDILASKEMYLGRHYIKKEKWIAAINRFKIIIDDYNQTIFVEEALHRLVEINYKLGLIEESQKYANVLGYNYLSSEWYKKSYKVFNQDYSSKIQKPTKDKTSVLEKFKKLFD
;
A
#
# COMPACT_ATOMS: atom_id res chain seq x y z
N MET A 1 -26.31 -71.76 -53.04
CA MET A 1 -26.16 -70.41 -53.64
C MET A 1 -26.41 -69.27 -52.66
N LYS A 2 -27.38 -69.33 -51.73
CA LYS A 2 -27.65 -68.21 -50.78
C LYS A 2 -26.57 -67.94 -49.70
N LYS A 3 -25.81 -68.96 -49.25
CA LYS A 3 -24.72 -68.78 -48.26
C LYS A 3 -23.44 -68.14 -48.85
N LEU A 4 -23.21 -68.28 -50.15
CA LEU A 4 -22.04 -67.70 -50.83
C LEU A 4 -22.22 -66.18 -51.04
N ASN A 5 -23.45 -65.72 -51.31
CA ASN A 5 -23.76 -64.30 -51.44
C ASN A 5 -23.72 -63.54 -50.10
N ILE A 6 -23.92 -64.22 -48.96
CA ILE A 6 -23.80 -63.59 -47.63
C ILE A 6 -22.33 -63.38 -47.26
N ILE A 7 -21.44 -64.32 -47.62
CA ILE A 7 -19.99 -64.20 -47.41
C ILE A 7 -19.40 -63.11 -48.33
N LEU A 8 -19.90 -62.98 -49.56
CA LEU A 8 -19.46 -61.93 -50.49
C LEU A 8 -19.93 -60.52 -50.06
N SER A 9 -21.10 -60.41 -49.41
CA SER A 9 -21.63 -59.15 -48.88
C SER A 9 -20.87 -58.67 -47.63
N ILE A 10 -20.42 -59.60 -46.77
CA ILE A 10 -19.61 -59.29 -45.58
C ILE A 10 -18.19 -58.89 -45.98
N PHE A 11 -17.64 -59.45 -47.06
CA PHE A 11 -16.31 -59.06 -47.56
C PHE A 11 -16.30 -57.65 -48.18
N LEU A 12 -17.41 -57.18 -48.78
CA LEU A 12 -17.51 -55.82 -49.32
C LEU A 12 -17.54 -54.74 -48.22
N PHE A 13 -18.00 -55.05 -47.00
CA PHE A 13 -18.06 -54.09 -45.90
C PHE A 13 -16.70 -53.83 -45.23
N PHE A 14 -15.71 -54.73 -45.40
CA PHE A 14 -14.38 -54.56 -44.82
C PHE A 14 -13.43 -53.70 -45.66
N ILE A 15 -13.77 -53.37 -46.91
CA ILE A 15 -12.89 -52.61 -47.82
C ILE A 15 -13.20 -51.10 -47.77
N ALA A 16 -14.31 -50.68 -47.16
CA ALA A 16 -14.69 -49.27 -47.03
C ALA A 16 -14.09 -48.57 -45.79
N ALA A 17 -13.28 -49.25 -44.97
CA ALA A 17 -12.74 -48.72 -43.72
C ALA A 17 -11.37 -48.00 -43.86
N CYS A 18 -10.86 -47.83 -45.07
CA CYS A 18 -9.71 -46.96 -45.33
C CYS A 18 -10.18 -45.60 -45.86
N SER A 19 -10.79 -44.79 -44.98
CA SER A 19 -10.70 -43.36 -45.16
C SER A 19 -9.26 -42.97 -44.87
N LYS A 20 -8.53 -42.54 -45.90
CA LYS A 20 -7.25 -41.87 -45.70
C LYS A 20 -7.56 -40.64 -44.86
N GLU A 21 -7.24 -40.67 -43.57
CA GLU A 21 -7.10 -39.45 -42.79
C GLU A 21 -6.03 -38.64 -43.52
N GLU A 22 -6.47 -37.69 -44.34
CA GLU A 22 -5.68 -36.51 -44.58
C GLU A 22 -5.50 -35.90 -43.19
N LYS A 23 -4.38 -36.25 -42.56
CA LYS A 23 -3.80 -35.37 -41.56
C LYS A 23 -3.70 -34.04 -42.28
N GLU A 24 -4.62 -33.13 -41.98
CA GLU A 24 -4.31 -31.71 -42.02
C GLU A 24 -3.04 -31.60 -41.19
N ILE A 25 -1.90 -31.65 -41.87
CA ILE A 25 -0.68 -31.10 -41.36
C ILE A 25 -1.08 -29.64 -41.23
N SER A 26 -1.52 -29.26 -40.02
CA SER A 26 -1.58 -27.85 -39.68
C SER A 26 -0.22 -27.34 -40.08
N ILE A 27 -0.20 -26.51 -41.12
CA ILE A 27 1.01 -25.78 -41.47
C ILE A 27 1.23 -24.96 -40.22
N ILE A 28 2.11 -25.42 -39.34
CA ILE A 28 2.57 -24.64 -38.20
C ILE A 28 3.18 -23.45 -38.90
N LYS A 29 2.42 -22.37 -38.97
CA LYS A 29 2.91 -21.10 -39.45
C LYS A 29 3.95 -20.76 -38.42
N GLU A 30 5.23 -21.07 -38.71
CA GLU A 30 6.37 -20.72 -37.88
C GLU A 30 6.27 -19.22 -37.66
N THR A 31 5.64 -18.86 -36.55
CA THR A 31 5.42 -17.50 -36.16
C THR A 31 6.69 -17.16 -35.42
N SER A 32 7.37 -16.12 -35.89
CA SER A 32 8.63 -15.74 -35.28
C SER A 32 8.39 -15.37 -33.81
N GLN A 33 9.36 -15.68 -32.93
CA GLN A 33 9.21 -15.50 -31.47
C GLN A 33 8.81 -14.08 -31.07
N ASP A 34 9.22 -13.09 -31.86
CA ASP A 34 8.81 -11.69 -31.71
C ASP A 34 7.31 -11.47 -31.97
N LEU A 35 6.72 -12.12 -32.98
CA LEU A 35 5.29 -12.04 -33.25
C LEU A 35 4.46 -12.74 -32.16
N GLU A 36 4.93 -13.88 -31.64
CA GLU A 36 4.30 -14.58 -30.53
C GLU A 36 4.31 -13.72 -29.25
N MET A 37 5.47 -13.13 -28.91
CA MET A 37 5.60 -12.19 -27.79
C MET A 37 4.65 -10.99 -27.95
N VAL A 38 4.59 -10.38 -29.14
CA VAL A 38 3.69 -9.25 -29.42
C VAL A 38 2.23 -9.66 -29.24
N SER A 39 1.86 -10.87 -29.68
CA SER A 39 0.51 -11.40 -29.51
C SER A 39 0.17 -11.57 -28.03
N ALA A 40 1.03 -12.25 -27.26
CA ALA A 40 0.83 -12.45 -25.82
C ALA A 40 0.77 -11.12 -25.05
N TYR A 41 1.62 -10.13 -25.40
CA TYR A 41 1.58 -8.81 -24.79
C TYR A 41 0.27 -8.07 -25.07
N LYS A 42 -0.23 -8.13 -26.31
CA LYS A 42 -1.50 -7.50 -26.69
C LYS A 42 -2.68 -8.16 -25.98
N GLU A 43 -2.69 -9.48 -25.91
CA GLU A 43 -3.71 -10.25 -25.18
C GLU A 43 -3.70 -9.88 -23.69
N ALA A 44 -2.52 -9.79 -23.07
CA ALA A 44 -2.36 -9.34 -21.69
C ALA A 44 -2.92 -7.93 -21.48
N TYR A 45 -2.58 -7.00 -22.37
CA TYR A 45 -3.04 -5.61 -22.28
C TYR A 45 -4.57 -5.50 -22.46
N GLN A 46 -5.16 -6.30 -23.36
CA GLN A 46 -6.61 -6.35 -23.52
C GLN A 46 -7.29 -6.87 -22.25
N ALA A 47 -6.81 -7.99 -21.70
CA ALA A 47 -7.34 -8.55 -20.45
C ALA A 47 -7.26 -7.56 -19.28
N LEU A 48 -6.16 -6.81 -19.19
CA LEU A 48 -5.99 -5.77 -18.18
C LEU A 48 -7.07 -4.67 -18.31
N ASN A 49 -7.36 -4.23 -19.54
CA ASN A 49 -8.39 -3.22 -19.80
C ASN A 49 -9.81 -3.75 -19.59
N GLU A 50 -10.04 -5.04 -19.79
CA GLU A 50 -11.31 -5.72 -19.55
C GLU A 50 -11.55 -6.05 -18.07
N GLY A 51 -10.57 -5.76 -17.19
CA GLY A 51 -10.69 -5.96 -15.75
C GLY A 51 -10.28 -7.34 -15.26
N ASP A 52 -9.53 -8.11 -16.04
CA ASP A 52 -8.91 -9.37 -15.62
C ASP A 52 -7.38 -9.24 -15.49
N PRO A 53 -6.87 -8.52 -14.47
CA PRO A 53 -5.43 -8.34 -14.31
C PRO A 53 -4.70 -9.62 -13.88
N TYR A 54 -5.39 -10.63 -13.32
CA TYR A 54 -4.73 -11.88 -12.96
C TYR A 54 -4.37 -12.70 -14.22
N PHE A 55 -5.29 -12.80 -15.17
CA PHE A 55 -4.98 -13.38 -16.48
C PHE A 55 -3.97 -12.52 -17.24
N ALA A 56 -4.12 -11.19 -17.23
CA ALA A 56 -3.16 -10.28 -17.83
C ALA A 56 -1.74 -10.50 -17.29
N ALA A 57 -1.57 -10.66 -15.98
CA ALA A 57 -0.27 -10.88 -15.36
C ALA A 57 0.41 -12.15 -15.91
N LYS A 58 -0.35 -13.25 -16.04
CA LYS A 58 0.16 -14.49 -16.63
C LYS A 58 0.58 -14.30 -18.08
N LYS A 59 -0.23 -13.60 -18.87
CA LYS A 59 0.06 -13.31 -20.29
C LYS A 59 1.24 -12.38 -20.49
N PHE A 60 1.43 -11.40 -19.60
CA PHE A 60 2.64 -10.59 -19.59
C PHE A 60 3.88 -11.43 -19.26
N LEU A 61 3.83 -12.33 -18.27
CA LEU A 61 4.94 -13.24 -17.99
C LEU A 61 5.21 -14.21 -19.16
N GLU A 62 4.17 -14.68 -19.85
CA GLU A 62 4.31 -15.45 -21.09
C GLU A 62 5.07 -14.64 -22.15
N ALA A 63 4.69 -13.38 -22.36
CA ALA A 63 5.37 -12.49 -23.31
C ALA A 63 6.85 -12.24 -22.94
N GLU A 64 7.18 -12.14 -21.65
CA GLU A 64 8.58 -12.06 -21.18
C GLU A 64 9.35 -13.35 -21.54
N LEU A 65 8.76 -14.52 -21.31
CA LEU A 65 9.40 -15.81 -21.54
C LEU A 65 9.61 -16.14 -23.02
N LEU A 66 8.66 -15.73 -23.88
CA LEU A 66 8.72 -15.98 -25.32
C LEU A 66 9.90 -15.27 -26.00
N PHE A 67 10.28 -14.08 -25.53
CA PHE A 67 11.39 -13.33 -26.14
C PHE A 67 12.21 -12.50 -25.11
N PRO A 68 13.01 -13.14 -24.23
CA PRO A 68 13.67 -12.49 -23.09
C PRO A 68 14.71 -11.42 -23.44
N GLN A 69 15.32 -11.51 -24.62
CA GLN A 69 16.29 -10.54 -25.14
C GLN A 69 15.64 -9.27 -25.71
N SER A 70 14.31 -9.26 -25.81
CA SER A 70 13.54 -8.13 -26.33
C SER A 70 13.55 -6.95 -25.37
N ILE A 71 13.49 -5.73 -25.92
CA ILE A 71 13.20 -4.52 -25.14
C ILE A 71 11.82 -4.56 -24.46
N TRP A 72 10.95 -5.48 -24.88
CA TRP A 72 9.62 -5.70 -24.28
C TRP A 72 9.67 -6.59 -23.04
N ALA A 73 10.68 -7.45 -22.87
CA ALA A 73 10.79 -8.36 -21.74
C ALA A 73 10.71 -7.65 -20.37
N PRO A 74 11.50 -6.59 -20.09
CA PRO A 74 11.34 -5.84 -18.84
C PRO A 74 9.96 -5.17 -18.75
N ARG A 75 9.43 -4.60 -19.84
CA ARG A 75 8.09 -3.98 -19.82
C ARG A 75 7.01 -4.99 -19.45
N SER A 76 7.06 -6.19 -20.02
CA SER A 76 6.16 -7.29 -19.70
C SER A 76 6.28 -7.70 -18.23
N ALA A 77 7.50 -7.90 -17.71
CA ALA A 77 7.71 -8.26 -16.31
C ALA A 77 7.15 -7.21 -15.33
N LEU A 78 7.34 -5.92 -15.65
CA LEU A 78 6.81 -4.82 -14.85
C LEU A 78 5.28 -4.74 -14.94
N MET A 79 4.71 -4.87 -16.15
CA MET A 79 3.26 -4.89 -16.35
C MET A 79 2.61 -6.07 -15.62
N ALA A 80 3.23 -7.25 -15.63
CA ALA A 80 2.74 -8.41 -14.87
C ALA A 80 2.68 -8.11 -13.36
N SER A 81 3.75 -7.50 -12.84
CA SER A 81 3.84 -7.10 -11.43
C SER A 81 2.77 -6.07 -11.06
N TYR A 82 2.55 -5.08 -11.92
CA TYR A 82 1.51 -4.08 -11.75
C TYR A 82 0.09 -4.70 -11.81
N SER A 83 -0.13 -5.64 -12.71
CA SER A 83 -1.41 -6.36 -12.78
C SER A 83 -1.68 -7.19 -11.50
N TYR A 84 -0.67 -7.86 -10.93
CA TYR A 84 -0.83 -8.50 -9.62
C TYR A 84 -1.17 -7.49 -8.52
N TYR A 85 -0.45 -6.37 -8.47
CA TYR A 85 -0.72 -5.27 -7.52
C TYR A 85 -2.16 -4.75 -7.63
N MET A 86 -2.67 -4.53 -8.85
CA MET A 86 -4.04 -4.03 -9.09
C MET A 86 -5.15 -4.92 -8.52
N GLN A 87 -4.89 -6.22 -8.33
CA GLN A 87 -5.84 -7.17 -7.76
C GLN A 87 -5.46 -7.59 -6.33
N ASN A 88 -4.63 -6.80 -5.64
CA ASN A 88 -4.16 -7.03 -4.27
C ASN A 88 -3.34 -8.32 -4.07
N TYR A 89 -2.81 -8.92 -5.16
CA TYR A 89 -1.86 -10.04 -5.10
C TYR A 89 -0.46 -9.51 -4.78
N TYR A 90 -0.31 -8.88 -3.62
CA TYR A 90 0.90 -8.18 -3.22
C TYR A 90 2.11 -9.11 -3.07
N SER A 91 1.88 -10.36 -2.65
CA SER A 91 2.95 -11.37 -2.53
C SER A 91 3.56 -11.71 -3.89
N GLU A 92 2.70 -11.94 -4.89
CA GLU A 92 3.08 -12.23 -6.27
C GLU A 92 3.73 -11.01 -6.94
N ALA A 93 3.19 -9.82 -6.69
CA ALA A 93 3.78 -8.56 -7.15
C ALA A 93 5.19 -8.38 -6.58
N LEU A 94 5.35 -8.50 -5.25
CA LEU A 94 6.65 -8.39 -4.58
C LEU A 94 7.66 -9.42 -5.10
N TYR A 95 7.23 -10.67 -5.30
CA TYR A 95 8.10 -11.71 -5.87
C TYR A 95 8.61 -11.31 -7.26
N ASN A 96 7.71 -10.87 -8.15
CA ASN A 96 8.08 -10.48 -9.52
C ASN A 96 8.91 -9.19 -9.56
N LEU A 97 8.62 -8.20 -8.71
CA LEU A 97 9.40 -6.95 -8.63
C LEU A 97 10.82 -7.19 -8.11
N ASN A 98 10.99 -8.04 -7.08
CA ASN A 98 12.31 -8.41 -6.59
C ASN A 98 13.11 -9.23 -7.64
N ARG A 99 12.42 -10.06 -8.44
CA ARG A 99 13.03 -10.73 -9.60
C ARG A 99 13.43 -9.70 -10.65
N PHE A 100 12.56 -8.74 -10.97
CA PHE A 100 12.83 -7.66 -11.92
C PHE A 100 14.12 -6.91 -11.58
N LEU A 101 14.31 -6.50 -10.32
CA LEU A 101 15.52 -5.78 -9.89
C LEU A 101 16.81 -6.57 -10.13
N LYS A 102 16.75 -7.91 -10.07
CA LYS A 102 17.90 -8.80 -10.32
C LYS A 102 18.11 -9.04 -11.81
N THR A 103 17.03 -9.22 -12.57
CA THR A 103 17.09 -9.57 -14.00
C THR A 103 17.38 -8.34 -14.88
N TYR A 104 16.81 -7.19 -14.55
CA TYR A 104 16.90 -5.96 -15.35
C TYR A 104 17.44 -4.77 -14.55
N PRO A 105 18.64 -4.87 -13.92
CA PRO A 105 19.13 -3.87 -12.97
C PRO A 105 19.42 -2.50 -13.59
N THR A 106 19.57 -2.42 -14.91
CA THR A 106 19.84 -1.17 -15.66
C THR A 106 18.60 -0.61 -16.34
N ASP A 107 17.40 -1.15 -16.07
CA ASP A 107 16.18 -0.63 -16.67
C ASP A 107 15.88 0.80 -16.18
N LYS A 108 15.34 1.63 -17.06
CA LYS A 108 15.00 3.03 -16.72
C LYS A 108 13.88 3.15 -15.68
N ASN A 109 13.06 2.11 -15.50
CA ASN A 109 11.91 2.11 -14.59
C ASN A 109 12.26 1.59 -13.19
N ILE A 110 13.54 1.37 -12.87
CA ILE A 110 13.98 0.96 -11.53
C ILE A 110 13.42 1.85 -10.39
N PRO A 111 13.31 3.19 -10.54
CA PRO A 111 12.65 4.01 -9.53
C PRO A 111 11.18 3.61 -9.31
N TYR A 112 10.43 3.37 -10.39
CA TYR A 112 9.03 2.95 -10.33
C TYR A 112 8.88 1.54 -9.74
N VAL A 113 9.79 0.61 -10.05
CA VAL A 113 9.80 -0.75 -9.49
C VAL A 113 9.96 -0.69 -7.97
N ASN A 114 10.91 0.10 -7.47
CA ASN A 114 11.11 0.28 -6.03
C ASN A 114 9.90 0.94 -5.37
N TYR A 115 9.26 1.89 -6.07
CA TYR A 115 8.02 2.51 -5.62
C TYR A 115 6.86 1.51 -5.54
N LEU A 116 6.69 0.64 -6.53
CA LEU A 116 5.63 -0.37 -6.50
C LEU A 116 5.86 -1.43 -5.40
N ILE A 117 7.13 -1.75 -5.08
CA ILE A 117 7.47 -2.57 -3.89
C ILE A 117 7.00 -1.86 -2.61
N ALA A 118 7.30 -0.57 -2.47
CA ALA A 118 6.88 0.22 -1.30
C ALA A 118 5.35 0.24 -1.18
N MET A 119 4.66 0.43 -2.31
CA MET A 119 3.20 0.39 -2.38
C MET A 119 2.63 -0.96 -1.96
N CYS A 120 3.20 -2.08 -2.38
CA CYS A 120 2.73 -3.41 -1.93
C CYS A 120 2.78 -3.56 -0.40
N TYR A 121 3.82 -3.05 0.26
CA TYR A 121 3.88 -3.03 1.72
C TYR A 121 2.91 -2.00 2.32
N TYR A 122 2.80 -0.83 1.71
CA TYR A 122 1.93 0.25 2.16
C TYR A 122 0.44 -0.14 2.17
N GLU A 123 -0.02 -0.80 1.11
CA GLU A 123 -1.43 -1.24 1.01
C GLU A 123 -1.78 -2.40 1.97
N THR A 124 -0.78 -3.01 2.60
CA THR A 124 -0.98 -4.03 3.64
C THR A 124 -0.79 -3.48 5.06
N ILE A 125 -0.66 -2.15 5.20
CA ILE A 125 -0.70 -1.49 6.50
C ILE A 125 -2.13 -1.58 7.05
N GLU A 126 -2.23 -2.07 8.29
CA GLU A 126 -3.49 -2.15 9.02
C GLU A 126 -3.52 -1.13 10.16
N ASP A 127 -4.54 -1.21 11.03
CA ASP A 127 -4.72 -0.29 12.15
C ASP A 127 -3.59 -0.36 13.20
N GLU A 128 -3.55 0.62 14.11
CA GLU A 128 -2.50 0.77 15.11
C GLU A 128 -2.37 -0.42 16.09
N LYS A 129 -3.33 -1.34 16.10
CA LYS A 129 -3.38 -2.49 17.01
C LYS A 129 -2.78 -3.76 16.40
N ARG A 130 -2.54 -3.78 15.09
CA ARG A 130 -2.04 -4.95 14.36
C ARG A 130 -0.52 -4.94 14.15
N ASP A 131 -0.02 -5.89 13.38
CA ASP A 131 1.42 -6.08 13.17
C ASP A 131 2.07 -4.87 12.48
N SER A 132 3.28 -4.51 12.91
CA SER A 132 4.03 -3.39 12.34
C SER A 132 5.00 -3.80 11.23
N GLY A 133 5.09 -5.08 10.88
CA GLY A 133 6.00 -5.57 9.86
C GLY A 133 5.82 -4.90 8.50
N PRO A 134 4.60 -4.86 7.91
CA PRO A 134 4.34 -4.15 6.66
C PRO A 134 4.68 -2.66 6.74
N LEU A 135 4.30 -2.02 7.85
CA LEU A 135 4.53 -0.60 8.10
C LEU A 135 6.03 -0.23 8.10
N LEU A 136 6.86 -1.03 8.78
CA LEU A 136 8.31 -0.82 8.82
C LEU A 136 8.95 -1.08 7.45
N LYS A 137 8.55 -2.14 6.75
CA LYS A 137 9.05 -2.42 5.39
C LYS A 137 8.68 -1.33 4.40
N ALA A 138 7.46 -0.80 4.48
CA ALA A 138 7.04 0.34 3.67
C ALA A 138 7.89 1.57 3.97
N LYS A 139 8.12 1.87 5.26
CA LYS A 139 8.98 2.99 5.70
C LYS A 139 10.39 2.88 5.11
N ASP A 140 11.02 1.73 5.24
CA ASP A 140 12.38 1.48 4.75
C ASP A 140 12.45 1.67 3.22
N GLN A 141 11.49 1.12 2.49
CA GLN A 141 11.45 1.20 1.04
C GLN A 141 11.15 2.63 0.54
N PHE A 142 10.25 3.38 1.18
CA PHE A 142 10.02 4.78 0.81
C PHE A 142 11.24 5.66 1.12
N ASN A 143 11.91 5.43 2.25
CA ASN A 143 13.17 6.12 2.55
C ASN A 143 14.24 5.83 1.49
N PHE A 144 14.35 4.57 1.07
CA PHE A 144 15.25 4.18 -0.02
C PHE A 144 14.95 4.98 -1.31
N ILE A 145 13.69 5.16 -1.68
CA ILE A 145 13.31 5.95 -2.87
C ILE A 145 13.67 7.42 -2.70
N VAL A 146 13.36 8.02 -1.56
CA VAL A 146 13.66 9.43 -1.29
C VAL A 146 15.17 9.70 -1.34
N GLN A 147 15.99 8.76 -0.86
CA GLN A 147 17.44 8.90 -0.84
C GLN A 147 18.09 8.65 -2.20
N ASN A 148 17.64 7.63 -2.94
CA ASN A 148 18.29 7.18 -4.17
C ASN A 148 17.69 7.79 -5.45
N TYR A 149 16.43 8.22 -5.41
CA TYR A 149 15.71 8.78 -6.57
C TYR A 149 15.03 10.12 -6.26
N PRO A 150 15.72 11.10 -5.63
CA PRO A 150 15.11 12.31 -5.06
C PRO A 150 14.40 13.21 -6.07
N ASP A 151 14.80 13.19 -7.34
CA ASP A 151 14.29 14.06 -8.40
C ASP A 151 13.08 13.46 -9.16
N THR A 152 12.57 12.30 -8.71
CA THR A 152 11.43 11.62 -9.33
C THR A 152 10.09 11.98 -8.67
N GLU A 153 9.00 11.88 -9.41
CA GLU A 153 7.64 12.02 -8.85
C GLU A 153 7.36 11.01 -7.72
N PHE A 154 7.99 9.84 -7.79
CA PHE A 154 7.90 8.80 -6.76
C PHE A 154 8.52 9.23 -5.43
N ALA A 155 9.60 10.01 -5.45
CA ALA A 155 10.19 10.54 -4.22
C ALA A 155 9.32 11.62 -3.58
N LEU A 156 8.60 12.43 -4.38
CA LEU A 156 7.64 13.39 -3.85
C LEU A 156 6.49 12.67 -3.14
N ASP A 157 5.87 11.70 -3.81
CA ASP A 157 4.77 10.93 -3.22
C ASP A 157 5.23 10.09 -2.01
N ALA A 158 6.42 9.47 -2.08
CA ALA A 158 7.02 8.73 -0.97
C ALA A 158 7.17 9.57 0.30
N LYS A 159 7.52 10.86 0.19
CA LYS A 159 7.60 11.77 1.34
C LYS A 159 6.24 11.95 2.02
N PHE A 160 5.16 12.11 1.26
CA PHE A 160 3.82 12.21 1.83
C PHE A 160 3.39 10.89 2.51
N LYS A 161 3.68 9.75 1.87
CA LYS A 161 3.39 8.43 2.46
C LYS A 161 4.20 8.15 3.71
N LEU A 162 5.46 8.59 3.77
CA LEU A 162 6.29 8.53 4.98
C LEU A 162 5.67 9.31 6.13
N GLY A 163 5.13 10.50 5.88
CA GLY A 163 4.42 11.28 6.90
C GLY A 163 3.23 10.52 7.49
N LEU A 164 2.42 9.86 6.65
CA LEU A 164 1.32 9.03 7.15
C LEU A 164 1.82 7.82 7.95
N ILE A 165 2.89 7.16 7.50
CA ILE A 165 3.51 6.04 8.21
C ILE A 165 3.97 6.49 9.60
N GLU A 166 4.59 7.67 9.72
CA GLU A 166 5.00 8.25 11.00
C GLU A 166 3.81 8.55 11.91
N ASP A 167 2.72 9.10 11.37
CA ASP A 167 1.48 9.31 12.11
C ASP A 167 0.90 7.98 12.63
N ILE A 168 0.92 6.91 11.84
CA ILE A 168 0.42 5.59 12.26
C ILE A 168 1.31 5.00 13.37
N LEU A 169 2.63 5.12 13.25
CA LEU A 169 3.58 4.69 14.28
C LEU A 169 3.35 5.45 15.59
N ALA A 170 3.20 6.77 15.51
CA ALA A 170 2.90 7.60 16.68
C ALA A 170 1.52 7.27 17.30
N SER A 171 0.51 7.00 16.46
CA SER A 171 -0.82 6.56 16.90
C SER A 171 -0.74 5.27 17.72
N LYS A 172 0.12 4.32 17.31
CA LYS A 172 0.34 3.07 18.03
C LYS A 172 0.97 3.29 19.40
N GLU A 173 2.00 4.13 19.48
CA GLU A 173 2.61 4.49 20.76
C GLU A 173 1.62 5.22 21.67
N MET A 174 0.78 6.10 21.11
CA MET A 174 -0.29 6.79 21.81
C MET A 174 -1.33 5.81 22.35
N TYR A 175 -1.76 4.83 21.55
CA TYR A 175 -2.69 3.78 21.95
C TYR A 175 -2.15 2.97 23.14
N LEU A 176 -0.89 2.53 23.06
CA LEU A 176 -0.22 1.78 24.14
C LEU A 176 -0.04 2.64 25.39
N GLY A 177 0.37 3.90 25.25
CA GLY A 177 0.51 4.85 26.36
C GLY A 177 -0.81 5.06 27.10
N ARG A 178 -1.91 5.33 26.37
CA ARG A 178 -3.27 5.44 26.93
C ARG A 178 -3.71 4.15 27.61
N HIS A 179 -3.38 2.98 27.04
CA HIS A 179 -3.67 1.69 27.68
C HIS A 179 -2.93 1.55 29.02
N TYR A 180 -1.65 1.91 29.08
CA TYR A 180 -0.88 1.85 30.32
C TYR A 180 -1.37 2.84 31.39
N ILE A 181 -1.80 4.04 31.01
CA ILE A 181 -2.49 4.97 31.93
C ILE A 181 -3.71 4.28 32.57
N LYS A 182 -4.57 3.64 31.76
CA LYS A 182 -5.78 2.95 32.27
C LYS A 182 -5.46 1.80 33.23
N LYS A 183 -4.27 1.21 33.11
CA LYS A 183 -3.76 0.14 33.98
C LYS A 183 -2.86 0.67 35.10
N GLU A 184 -2.76 1.98 35.25
CA GLU A 184 -1.92 2.66 36.25
C GLU A 184 -0.43 2.27 36.17
N LYS A 185 0.03 1.85 34.98
CA LYS A 185 1.43 1.53 34.70
C LYS A 185 2.17 2.80 34.25
N TRP A 186 2.40 3.72 35.18
CA TRP A 186 2.87 5.08 34.91
C TRP A 186 4.20 5.14 34.15
N ILE A 187 5.22 4.37 34.59
CA ILE A 187 6.55 4.35 33.95
C ILE A 187 6.45 3.84 32.50
N ALA A 188 5.67 2.79 32.27
CA ALA A 188 5.46 2.26 30.93
C ALA A 188 4.73 3.27 30.04
N ALA A 189 3.73 3.98 30.56
CA ALA A 189 3.05 5.05 29.84
C ALA A 189 3.99 6.21 29.49
N ILE A 190 4.80 6.68 30.44
CA ILE A 190 5.82 7.71 30.21
C ILE A 190 6.74 7.31 29.06
N ASN A 191 7.29 6.10 29.09
CA ASN A 191 8.20 5.63 28.04
C ASN A 191 7.55 5.64 26.66
N ARG A 192 6.26 5.29 26.55
CA ARG A 192 5.50 5.35 25.29
C ARG A 192 5.33 6.78 24.79
N PHE A 193 4.94 7.73 25.65
CA PHE A 193 4.80 9.13 25.25
C PHE A 193 6.16 9.78 24.94
N LYS A 194 7.23 9.35 25.60
CA LYS A 194 8.59 9.80 25.27
C LYS A 194 9.01 9.43 23.85
N ILE A 195 8.70 8.21 23.41
CA ILE A 195 8.95 7.79 22.01
C ILE A 195 8.28 8.76 21.02
N ILE A 196 7.06 9.23 21.32
CA ILE A 196 6.35 10.16 20.43
C ILE A 196 7.07 11.52 20.35
N ILE A 197 7.54 12.07 21.46
CA ILE A 197 8.22 13.38 21.46
C ILE A 197 9.66 13.29 20.92
N ASP A 198 10.31 12.12 21.03
CA ASP A 198 11.70 11.93 20.63
C ASP A 198 11.78 11.53 19.15
N ASP A 199 10.94 10.58 18.72
CA ASP A 199 11.03 9.95 17.39
C ASP A 199 9.94 10.42 16.40
N TYR A 200 8.81 10.95 16.90
CA TYR A 200 7.64 11.30 16.08
C TYR A 200 7.16 12.75 16.33
N ASN A 201 8.11 13.66 16.54
CA ASN A 201 7.87 15.04 16.98
C ASN A 201 7.18 15.96 15.94
N GLN A 202 6.97 15.48 14.73
CA GLN A 202 6.23 16.19 13.67
C GLN A 202 4.77 15.74 13.55
N THR A 203 4.39 14.68 14.27
CA THR A 203 3.03 14.10 14.19
C THR A 203 2.02 14.88 15.01
N ILE A 204 0.74 14.70 14.71
CA ILE A 204 -0.37 15.32 15.45
C ILE A 204 -0.46 14.86 16.92
N PHE A 205 0.25 13.78 17.29
CA PHE A 205 0.16 13.16 18.61
C PHE A 205 1.05 13.80 19.67
N VAL A 206 1.99 14.65 19.26
CA VAL A 206 3.00 15.26 20.14
C VAL A 206 2.38 16.12 21.22
N GLU A 207 1.37 16.92 20.87
CA GLU A 207 0.69 17.79 21.83
C GLU A 207 -0.01 16.98 22.93
N GLU A 208 -0.69 15.89 22.56
CA GLU A 208 -1.30 14.99 23.54
C GLU A 208 -0.23 14.29 24.37
N ALA A 209 0.84 13.78 23.75
CA ALA A 209 1.91 13.06 24.44
C ALA A 209 2.54 13.93 25.52
N LEU A 210 2.87 15.20 25.19
CA LEU A 210 3.35 16.20 26.15
C LEU A 210 2.34 16.41 27.28
N HIS A 211 1.05 16.60 26.96
CA HIS A 211 0.01 16.74 27.98
C HIS A 211 -0.09 15.50 28.90
N ARG A 212 0.00 14.29 28.36
CA ARG A 212 -0.01 13.07 29.17
C ARG A 212 1.21 12.98 30.08
N LEU A 213 2.38 13.42 29.61
CA LEU A 213 3.57 13.52 30.44
C LEU A 213 3.39 14.54 31.58
N VAL A 214 2.73 15.67 31.32
CA VAL A 214 2.33 16.63 32.37
C VAL A 214 1.45 15.94 33.41
N GLU A 215 0.35 15.31 32.99
CA GLU A 215 -0.61 14.64 33.89
C GLU A 215 0.05 13.56 34.76
N ILE A 216 0.85 12.68 34.15
CA ILE A 216 1.46 11.56 34.87
C ILE A 216 2.52 12.07 35.86
N ASN A 217 3.43 12.95 35.44
CA ASN A 217 4.47 13.47 36.34
C ASN A 217 3.86 14.24 37.50
N TYR A 218 2.81 15.02 37.26
CA TYR A 218 2.09 15.73 38.32
C TYR A 218 1.46 14.75 39.32
N LYS A 219 0.78 13.71 38.83
CA LYS A 219 0.16 12.67 39.67
C LYS A 219 1.19 11.91 40.54
N LEU A 220 2.42 11.75 40.03
CA LEU A 220 3.52 11.12 40.76
C LEU A 220 4.22 12.07 41.76
N GLY A 221 3.83 13.35 41.82
CA GLY A 221 4.49 14.35 42.66
C GLY A 221 5.78 14.93 42.07
N LEU A 222 6.12 14.59 40.82
CA LEU A 222 7.27 15.11 40.09
C LEU A 222 6.92 16.47 39.45
N ILE A 223 6.66 17.46 40.30
CA ILE A 223 6.11 18.76 39.87
C ILE A 223 7.04 19.50 38.91
N GLU A 224 8.34 19.55 39.20
CA GLU A 224 9.32 20.21 38.33
C GLU A 224 9.36 19.59 36.93
N GLU A 225 9.32 18.27 36.85
CA GLU A 225 9.34 17.54 35.58
C GLU A 225 8.03 17.77 34.80
N SER A 226 6.89 17.75 35.50
CA SER A 226 5.59 18.09 34.92
C SER A 226 5.58 19.51 34.33
N GLN A 227 6.15 20.49 35.05
CA GLN A 227 6.25 21.88 34.58
C GLN A 227 7.13 22.00 33.33
N LYS A 228 8.23 21.24 33.23
CA LYS A 228 9.07 21.24 32.02
C LYS A 228 8.28 20.82 30.78
N TYR A 229 7.52 19.72 30.84
CA TYR A 229 6.69 19.30 29.69
C TYR A 229 5.59 20.33 29.38
N ALA A 230 4.99 20.95 30.39
CA ALA A 230 3.99 21.99 30.18
C ALA A 230 4.58 23.24 29.51
N ASN A 231 5.81 23.62 29.88
CA ASN A 231 6.53 24.73 29.26
C ASN A 231 6.87 24.43 27.79
N VAL A 232 7.33 23.20 27.49
CA VAL A 232 7.58 22.77 26.10
C VAL A 232 6.29 22.82 25.27
N LEU A 233 5.18 22.33 25.82
CA LEU A 233 3.88 22.37 25.16
C LEU A 233 3.39 23.81 24.95
N GLY A 234 3.54 24.69 25.94
CA GLY A 234 3.15 26.09 25.83
C GLY A 234 4.02 26.88 24.85
N TYR A 235 5.33 26.65 24.84
CA TYR A 235 6.25 27.32 23.93
C TYR A 235 5.97 27.00 22.47
N ASN A 236 5.70 25.72 22.16
CA ASN A 236 5.51 25.26 20.78
C ASN A 236 4.04 25.28 20.31
N TYR A 237 3.06 25.14 21.22
CA TYR A 237 1.65 24.89 20.88
C TYR A 237 0.67 25.70 21.74
N LEU A 238 0.94 27.00 21.93
CA LEU A 238 0.22 27.88 22.87
C LEU A 238 -1.31 27.95 22.67
N SER A 239 -1.80 27.75 21.45
CA SER A 239 -3.23 27.79 21.12
C SER A 239 -3.93 26.44 21.24
N SER A 240 -3.20 25.36 21.50
CA SER A 240 -3.75 24.01 21.49
C SER A 240 -4.72 23.74 22.64
N GLU A 241 -5.69 22.87 22.39
CA GLU A 241 -6.56 22.36 23.44
C GLU A 241 -5.78 21.58 24.51
N TRP A 242 -4.66 20.96 24.14
CA TRP A 242 -3.78 20.23 25.05
C TRP A 242 -3.00 21.15 25.99
N TYR A 243 -2.56 22.31 25.51
CA TYR A 243 -1.96 23.33 26.37
C TYR A 243 -2.97 23.84 27.40
N LYS A 244 -4.19 24.17 26.97
CA LYS A 244 -5.26 24.60 27.90
C LYS A 244 -5.55 23.55 28.98
N LYS A 245 -5.56 22.26 28.62
CA LYS A 245 -5.73 21.17 29.58
C LYS A 245 -4.54 21.07 30.53
N SER A 246 -3.31 21.18 30.04
CA SER A 246 -2.10 21.16 30.86
C SER A 246 -2.04 22.34 31.84
N TYR A 247 -2.46 23.53 31.40
CA TYR A 247 -2.54 24.71 32.27
C TYR A 247 -3.48 24.50 33.46
N LYS A 248 -4.60 23.81 33.25
CA LYS A 248 -5.57 23.46 34.30
C LYS A 248 -5.04 22.47 35.33
N VAL A 249 -4.02 21.66 34.98
CA VAL A 249 -3.38 20.73 35.95
C VAL A 249 -2.77 21.51 37.11
N PHE A 250 -2.16 22.66 36.83
CA PHE A 250 -1.54 23.54 37.83
C PHE A 250 -2.48 24.64 38.35
N ASN A 251 -3.52 24.99 37.58
CA ASN A 251 -4.45 26.09 37.88
C ASN A 251 -5.88 25.57 37.87
N GLN A 252 -6.30 24.88 38.92
CA GLN A 252 -7.60 24.21 38.97
C GLN A 252 -8.78 25.17 38.81
N ASP A 253 -8.63 26.41 39.27
CA ASP A 253 -9.66 27.46 39.17
C ASP A 253 -9.73 28.13 37.77
N TYR A 254 -8.86 27.74 36.83
CA TYR A 254 -8.82 28.32 35.50
C TYR A 254 -10.04 27.90 34.66
N SER A 255 -10.88 28.88 34.30
CA SER A 255 -11.93 28.75 33.30
C SER A 255 -11.61 29.57 32.05
N SER A 256 -11.57 28.91 30.89
CA SER A 256 -11.44 29.61 29.61
C SER A 256 -12.75 30.31 29.27
N LYS A 257 -12.80 31.64 29.36
CA LYS A 257 -13.94 32.46 28.91
C LYS A 257 -14.04 32.55 27.37
N ILE A 258 -13.82 31.45 26.66
CA ILE A 258 -14.05 31.40 25.21
C ILE A 258 -15.55 31.18 25.03
N GLN A 259 -16.27 32.24 24.64
CA GLN A 259 -17.64 32.11 24.19
C GLN A 259 -17.65 31.14 23.01
N LYS A 260 -18.26 29.96 23.18
CA LYS A 260 -18.54 29.09 22.03
C LYS A 260 -19.39 29.93 21.06
N PRO A 261 -19.02 30.04 19.77
CA PRO A 261 -19.87 30.72 18.82
C PRO A 261 -21.26 30.09 18.92
N THR A 262 -22.29 30.94 19.06
CA THR A 262 -23.68 30.50 19.00
C THR A 262 -23.82 29.64 17.74
N LYS A 263 -24.21 28.37 17.91
CA LYS A 263 -24.48 27.47 16.78
C LYS A 263 -25.61 28.10 15.99
N ASP A 264 -25.27 28.85 14.95
CA ASP A 264 -26.22 29.27 13.94
C ASP A 264 -26.72 27.98 13.27
N LYS A 265 -27.98 27.63 13.54
CA LYS A 265 -28.62 26.39 13.08
C LYS A 265 -28.92 26.41 11.58
N THR A 266 -28.57 27.50 10.89
CA THR A 266 -28.74 27.61 9.44
C THR A 266 -27.93 26.55 8.71
N SER A 267 -28.63 25.77 7.89
CA SER A 267 -28.03 24.71 7.07
C SER A 267 -26.98 25.31 6.13
N VAL A 268 -25.92 24.57 5.83
CA VAL A 268 -24.93 24.95 4.80
C VAL A 268 -25.63 25.27 3.48
N LEU A 269 -26.73 24.56 3.19
CA LEU A 269 -27.55 24.75 2.02
C LEU A 269 -28.35 26.07 2.04
N GLU A 270 -28.79 26.53 3.21
CA GLU A 270 -29.44 27.84 3.38
C GLU A 270 -28.44 28.99 3.26
N LYS A 271 -27.22 28.80 3.78
CA LYS A 271 -26.13 29.77 3.61
C LYS A 271 -25.71 29.89 2.15
N PHE A 272 -25.69 28.77 1.42
CA PHE A 272 -25.40 28.76 -0.01
C PHE A 272 -26.49 29.45 -0.83
N LYS A 273 -27.77 29.18 -0.55
CA LYS A 273 -28.90 29.84 -1.24
C LYS A 273 -28.87 31.37 -1.09
N LYS A 274 -28.55 31.88 0.10
CA LYS A 274 -28.41 33.32 0.38
C LYS A 274 -27.29 34.04 -0.39
N LEU A 275 -26.38 33.32 -1.05
CA LEU A 275 -25.35 33.93 -1.90
C LEU A 275 -25.88 34.25 -3.31
N PHE A 276 -27.03 33.68 -3.68
CA PHE A 276 -27.64 33.82 -5.00
C PHE A 276 -29.01 34.53 -4.96
N ASP A 277 -29.46 34.92 -3.76
CA ASP A 277 -30.56 35.88 -3.53
C ASP A 277 -29.97 37.30 -3.40
#